data_AF-A0A5M6IAA7-F1
#
_entry.id   AF-A0A5M6IAA7-F1
#
_cell.length_a   1.000
_cell.length_b   1.000
_cell.length_c   1.000
_cell.angle_alpha   90.00
_cell.angle_beta   90.00
_cell.angle_gamma   90.00
#
_symmetry.space_group_name_H-M   'P 1'
#
loop_
_entity.id
_entity.type
_entity.pdbx_description
1 polymer ?
#
loop_
_entity_poly.entity_id
_entity_poly.type
_entity_poly.pdbx_seq_one_letter_code
_entity_poly.pdbx_strand_id
1 'polypeptide(L)'
;MRRPRRQSLRAAPWAALLLVALPLLAASGAAAQDTASLPFGGAETLRFTPPPGWTEVYRDAHPDRRVVHLVPAGQSRTDWQDMVTVQVLKTAAPPTLDALHARAQAQYEQACAAPHGGALQRGETNGLETGFWTLGCGHNTRSDHGETAFFKAVRGLEGIYLVQRIWRTAPFDPASGPGIDRGEQRAAIQLLAKAVVCVPDSHAHPCP
;
A
#
# COMPACT_ATOMS: atom_id res chain seq x y z
N MET A 1 33.33 -5.95 -57.34
CA MET A 1 33.43 -4.47 -57.42
C MET A 1 34.18 -3.95 -56.20
N ARG A 2 34.95 -2.88 -56.41
CA ARG A 2 36.09 -2.44 -55.59
C ARG A 2 35.68 -1.91 -54.21
N ARG A 3 36.44 -2.28 -53.18
CA ARG A 3 36.61 -1.49 -51.95
C ARG A 3 37.27 -0.14 -52.29
N PRO A 4 37.01 0.91 -51.52
CA PRO A 4 38.07 1.84 -51.15
C PRO A 4 38.40 1.71 -49.67
N ARG A 5 39.70 1.85 -49.44
CA ARG A 5 40.44 1.72 -48.20
C ARG A 5 41.02 3.11 -47.92
N ARG A 6 41.32 3.38 -46.65
CA ARG A 6 42.19 4.45 -46.13
C ARG A 6 41.47 5.80 -45.94
N GLN A 7 41.77 6.60 -44.92
CA GLN A 7 43.09 6.84 -44.31
C GLN A 7 42.91 7.55 -42.95
N SER A 8 43.72 7.14 -41.98
CA SER A 8 43.93 7.75 -40.66
C SER A 8 44.89 8.95 -40.74
N LEU A 9 44.54 10.07 -40.10
CA LEU A 9 45.46 11.18 -39.77
C LEU A 9 45.09 11.65 -38.35
N ARG A 10 45.84 11.19 -37.34
CA ARG A 10 46.90 11.94 -36.61
C ARG A 10 46.33 13.02 -35.68
N ALA A 11 46.46 12.74 -34.39
CA ALA A 11 46.31 13.67 -33.29
C ALA A 11 47.41 14.74 -33.30
N ALA A 12 47.09 15.93 -32.80
CA ALA A 12 47.97 16.73 -31.93
C ALA A 12 47.21 17.97 -31.41
N PRO A 13 47.64 18.52 -30.26
CA PRO A 13 46.81 19.24 -29.29
C PRO A 13 46.94 20.77 -29.46
N TRP A 14 46.21 21.53 -28.64
CA TRP A 14 46.52 22.84 -28.01
C TRP A 14 45.18 23.40 -27.51
N ALA A 15 44.91 23.29 -26.22
CA ALA A 15 45.22 24.28 -25.19
C ALA A 15 44.07 25.29 -25.00
N ALA A 16 43.41 25.10 -23.86
CA ALA A 16 42.81 26.10 -22.97
C ALA A 16 41.81 27.13 -23.56
N LEU A 17 40.56 26.95 -23.17
CA LEU A 17 39.77 28.05 -22.61
C LEU A 17 38.89 27.49 -21.47
N LEU A 18 39.25 27.91 -20.26
CA LEU A 18 38.47 27.74 -19.04
C LEU A 18 37.12 28.44 -19.20
N LEU A 19 36.04 27.67 -19.25
CA LEU A 19 34.73 28.14 -18.85
C LEU A 19 34.37 27.44 -17.54
N VAL A 20 34.44 28.21 -16.46
CA VAL A 20 33.84 27.87 -15.18
C VAL A 20 32.33 27.80 -15.40
N ALA A 21 31.83 26.61 -15.72
CA ALA A 21 30.40 26.33 -15.65
C ALA A 21 30.08 25.98 -14.19
N LEU A 22 29.24 26.82 -13.58
CA LEU A 22 28.71 26.63 -12.24
C LEU A 22 28.23 25.18 -12.02
N PRO A 23 28.35 24.62 -10.80
CA PRO A 23 27.66 23.39 -10.49
C PRO A 23 26.16 23.69 -10.57
N LEU A 24 25.51 23.19 -11.63
CA LEU A 24 24.09 22.91 -11.59
C LEU A 24 23.90 21.89 -10.48
N LEU A 25 23.60 22.38 -9.28
CA LEU A 25 22.86 21.63 -8.29
C LEU A 25 21.57 21.22 -8.97
N ALA A 26 21.58 20.06 -9.63
CA ALA A 26 20.40 19.29 -9.86
C ALA A 26 19.88 18.94 -8.46
N ALA A 27 19.06 19.83 -7.91
CA ALA A 27 18.08 19.43 -6.93
C ALA A 27 17.27 18.36 -7.63
N SER A 28 17.61 17.10 -7.38
CA SER A 28 16.71 16.00 -7.59
C SER A 28 15.47 16.38 -6.82
N GLY A 29 14.48 16.92 -7.54
CA GLY A 29 13.15 17.07 -7.00
C GLY A 29 12.79 15.67 -6.53
N ALA A 30 12.73 15.49 -5.20
CA ALA A 30 11.93 14.41 -4.67
C ALA A 30 10.57 14.61 -5.34
N ALA A 31 10.21 13.72 -6.26
CA ALA A 31 8.84 13.64 -6.71
C ALA A 31 8.04 13.52 -5.41
N ALA A 32 7.34 14.59 -5.05
CA ALA A 32 6.38 14.53 -3.98
C ALA A 32 5.49 13.34 -4.37
N GLN A 33 5.54 12.28 -3.56
CA GLN A 33 4.65 11.16 -3.76
C GLN A 33 3.27 11.73 -3.46
N ASP A 34 2.58 12.14 -4.52
CA ASP A 34 1.22 12.64 -4.44
C ASP A 34 0.42 11.64 -3.62
N THR A 35 -0.28 12.15 -2.60
CA THR A 35 -1.28 11.39 -1.87
C THR A 35 -2.14 10.68 -2.89
N ALA A 36 -2.06 9.34 -2.91
CA ALA A 36 -2.83 8.54 -3.85
C ALA A 36 -4.29 8.77 -3.49
N SER A 37 -4.90 9.65 -4.28
CA SER A 37 -6.27 10.06 -4.14
C SER A 37 -7.07 8.99 -4.84
N LEU A 38 -7.87 8.26 -4.07
CA LEU A 38 -8.78 7.26 -4.61
C LEU A 38 -10.20 7.82 -4.47
N PRO A 39 -10.64 8.69 -5.41
CA PRO A 39 -11.96 9.30 -5.38
C PRO A 39 -13.00 8.27 -5.76
N PHE A 40 -13.46 7.45 -4.81
CA PHE A 40 -14.45 6.42 -5.06
C PHE A 40 -15.27 6.17 -3.80
N GLY A 41 -16.59 5.98 -3.99
CA GLY A 41 -17.60 6.15 -2.94
C GLY A 41 -18.46 7.39 -3.20
N GLY A 42 -18.84 7.65 -4.46
CA GLY A 42 -19.62 8.84 -4.83
C GLY A 42 -18.87 10.15 -4.56
N ALA A 43 -19.31 10.93 -3.59
CA ALA A 43 -18.67 12.17 -3.16
C ALA A 43 -17.46 11.93 -2.23
N GLU A 44 -17.32 10.73 -1.67
CA GLU A 44 -16.23 10.40 -0.75
C GLU A 44 -14.93 10.01 -1.46
N THR A 45 -13.81 10.31 -0.82
CA THR A 45 -12.46 10.03 -1.32
C THR A 45 -11.59 9.48 -0.20
N LEU A 46 -10.90 8.35 -0.45
CA LEU A 46 -9.84 7.87 0.42
C LEU A 46 -8.51 8.55 0.06
N ARG A 47 -7.91 9.20 1.05
CA ARG A 47 -6.54 9.71 1.03
C ARG A 47 -5.63 8.69 1.71
N PHE A 48 -4.70 8.15 0.94
CA PHE A 48 -3.67 7.25 1.45
C PHE A 48 -2.35 7.54 0.74
N THR A 49 -1.27 7.68 1.50
CA THR A 49 0.07 7.86 0.94
C THR A 49 0.85 6.57 1.17
N PRO A 50 1.24 5.84 0.10
CA PRO A 50 2.10 4.67 0.22
C PRO A 50 3.43 5.03 0.89
N PRO A 51 4.10 4.08 1.56
CA PRO A 51 5.44 4.35 2.08
C PRO A 51 6.44 4.69 0.95
N PRO A 52 7.51 5.44 1.24
CA PRO A 52 8.55 5.72 0.24
C PRO A 52 9.15 4.45 -0.36
N GLY A 53 9.35 4.46 -1.67
CA GLY A 53 9.92 3.32 -2.41
C GLY A 53 8.94 2.17 -2.68
N TRP A 54 7.66 2.33 -2.32
CA TRP A 54 6.61 1.37 -2.70
C TRP A 54 6.04 1.69 -4.07
N THR A 55 5.68 0.64 -4.81
CA THR A 55 5.11 0.75 -6.16
C THR A 55 3.81 -0.04 -6.28
N GLU A 56 2.91 0.44 -7.12
CA GLU A 56 1.70 -0.29 -7.50
C GLU A 56 2.07 -1.46 -8.42
N VAL A 57 1.59 -2.65 -8.08
CA VAL A 57 1.79 -3.88 -8.87
C VAL A 57 0.47 -4.50 -9.36
N TYR A 58 -0.65 -3.98 -8.89
CA TYR A 58 -1.98 -4.39 -9.32
C TYR A 58 -3.01 -3.30 -9.10
N ARG A 59 -3.96 -3.22 -10.05
CA ARG A 59 -5.17 -2.41 -9.95
C ARG A 59 -6.34 -3.15 -10.56
N ASP A 60 -7.42 -3.29 -9.80
CA ASP A 60 -8.74 -3.66 -10.31
C ASP A 60 -9.70 -2.48 -10.13
N ALA A 61 -10.45 -2.18 -11.17
CA ALA A 61 -11.16 -0.91 -11.33
C ALA A 61 -12.52 -1.10 -11.98
N HIS A 62 -13.56 -1.07 -11.17
CA HIS A 62 -14.95 -1.13 -11.62
C HIS A 62 -15.74 0.09 -11.10
N PRO A 63 -16.98 0.31 -11.58
CA PRO A 63 -17.81 1.43 -11.13
C PRO A 63 -18.11 1.44 -9.62
N ASP A 64 -18.20 0.26 -9.01
CA ASP A 64 -18.61 0.05 -7.62
C ASP A 64 -17.48 -0.45 -6.72
N ARG A 65 -16.38 -0.95 -7.28
CA ARG A 65 -15.22 -1.46 -6.53
C ARG A 65 -13.89 -0.98 -7.10
N ARG A 66 -12.93 -0.75 -6.21
CA ARG A 66 -11.53 -0.47 -6.54
C ARG A 66 -10.64 -1.31 -5.62
N VAL A 67 -9.64 -1.96 -6.19
CA VAL A 67 -8.58 -2.65 -5.44
C VAL A 67 -7.23 -2.21 -5.99
N VAL A 68 -6.31 -1.86 -5.11
CA VAL A 68 -4.92 -1.52 -5.46
C VAL A 68 -4.00 -2.35 -4.58
N HIS A 69 -2.98 -2.98 -5.18
CA HIS A 69 -1.90 -3.61 -4.42
C HIS A 69 -0.60 -2.85 -4.64
N LEU A 70 0.05 -2.53 -3.54
CA LEU A 70 1.33 -1.85 -3.46
C LEU A 70 2.32 -2.78 -2.77
N VAL A 71 3.56 -2.81 -3.23
CA VAL A 71 4.65 -3.58 -2.62
C VAL A 71 5.93 -2.74 -2.55
N PRO A 72 6.88 -3.04 -1.65
CA PRO A 72 8.19 -2.42 -1.65
C PRO A 72 8.95 -2.66 -2.97
N ALA A 73 9.91 -1.78 -3.27
CA ALA A 73 10.82 -1.95 -4.39
C ALA A 73 11.46 -3.35 -4.40
N GLY A 74 11.52 -3.97 -5.58
CA GLY A 74 12.06 -5.31 -5.78
C GLY A 74 11.05 -6.46 -5.64
N GLN A 75 9.82 -6.19 -5.19
CA GLN A 75 8.73 -7.18 -5.15
C GLN A 75 7.77 -7.02 -6.32
N SER A 76 6.95 -8.03 -6.57
CA SER A 76 5.99 -8.07 -7.67
C SER A 76 4.62 -8.60 -7.23
N ARG A 77 3.62 -8.58 -8.12
CA ARG A 77 2.28 -9.11 -7.83
C ARG A 77 2.30 -10.61 -7.45
N THR A 78 3.17 -11.39 -8.05
CA THR A 78 3.23 -12.86 -7.86
C THR A 78 4.29 -13.29 -6.86
N ASP A 79 5.33 -12.49 -6.69
CA ASP A 79 6.43 -12.73 -5.77
C ASP A 79 6.54 -11.54 -4.80
N TRP A 80 5.87 -11.65 -3.66
CA TRP A 80 5.82 -10.64 -2.62
C TRP A 80 5.88 -11.28 -1.24
N GLN A 81 6.42 -10.51 -0.30
CA GLN A 81 6.52 -10.80 1.12
C GLN A 81 5.87 -9.72 1.98
N ASP A 82 5.71 -8.50 1.46
CA ASP A 82 5.06 -7.39 2.16
C ASP A 82 4.20 -6.62 1.16
N MET A 83 2.92 -6.45 1.48
CA MET A 83 1.94 -5.87 0.57
C MET A 83 0.99 -4.96 1.33
N VAL A 84 0.66 -3.83 0.71
CA VAL A 84 -0.43 -2.96 1.11
C VAL A 84 -1.54 -3.12 0.09
N THR A 85 -2.71 -3.48 0.58
CA THR A 85 -3.92 -3.60 -0.22
C THR A 85 -4.87 -2.49 0.18
N VAL A 86 -5.26 -1.68 -0.80
CA VAL A 86 -6.29 -0.65 -0.62
C VAL A 86 -7.54 -1.09 -1.36
N GLN A 87 -8.65 -1.19 -0.65
CA GLN A 87 -9.95 -1.57 -1.21
C GLN A 87 -10.98 -0.49 -0.90
N VAL A 88 -11.74 -0.14 -1.92
CA VAL A 88 -12.86 0.78 -1.80
C VAL A 88 -14.07 0.11 -2.45
N LEU A 89 -15.17 0.04 -1.71
CA LEU A 89 -16.45 -0.47 -2.19
C LEU A 89 -17.51 0.60 -2.01
N LYS A 90 -18.16 1.01 -3.10
CA LYS A 90 -19.31 1.93 -3.07
C LYS A 90 -20.57 1.15 -2.69
N THR A 91 -21.30 1.65 -1.69
CA THR A 91 -22.58 1.06 -1.27
C THR A 91 -23.41 2.07 -0.50
N ALA A 92 -24.70 2.16 -0.79
CA ALA A 92 -25.63 3.00 -0.03
C ALA A 92 -25.94 2.47 1.38
N ALA A 93 -25.52 1.23 1.68
CA ALA A 93 -25.67 0.62 3.00
C ALA A 93 -24.35 -0.04 3.43
N PRO A 94 -23.36 0.75 3.90
CA PRO A 94 -22.12 0.19 4.41
C PRO A 94 -22.40 -0.72 5.63
N PRO A 95 -21.92 -1.98 5.61
CA PRO A 95 -22.04 -2.91 6.73
C PRO A 95 -21.33 -2.35 7.97
N THR A 96 -21.68 -2.89 9.14
CA THR A 96 -21.02 -2.54 10.39
C THR A 96 -19.57 -3.01 10.39
N LEU A 97 -18.73 -2.38 11.21
CA LEU A 97 -17.35 -2.82 11.39
C LEU A 97 -17.25 -4.25 11.94
N ASP A 98 -18.21 -4.67 12.78
CA ASP A 98 -18.32 -6.07 13.24
C ASP A 98 -18.52 -7.05 12.10
N ALA A 99 -19.43 -6.72 11.16
CA ALA A 99 -19.69 -7.58 10.02
C ALA A 99 -18.46 -7.68 9.09
N LEU A 100 -17.70 -6.58 8.94
CA LEU A 100 -16.44 -6.58 8.19
C LEU A 100 -15.37 -7.43 8.89
N HIS A 101 -15.21 -7.27 10.20
CA HIS A 101 -14.27 -8.05 10.99
C HIS A 101 -14.60 -9.54 10.95
N ALA A 102 -15.87 -9.91 11.19
CA ALA A 102 -16.32 -11.30 11.14
C ALA A 102 -16.12 -11.94 9.76
N ARG A 103 -16.36 -11.19 8.68
CA ARG A 103 -16.09 -11.66 7.32
C ARG A 103 -14.60 -11.91 7.09
N ALA A 104 -13.73 -11.04 7.60
CA ALA A 104 -12.29 -11.21 7.48
C ALA A 104 -11.80 -12.44 8.29
N GLN A 105 -12.34 -12.64 9.50
CA GLN A 105 -12.05 -13.83 10.31
C GLN A 105 -12.45 -15.12 9.59
N ALA A 106 -13.68 -15.18 9.07
CA ALA A 106 -14.17 -16.35 8.33
C ALA A 106 -13.30 -16.69 7.10
N GLN A 107 -12.73 -15.68 6.42
CA GLN A 107 -11.81 -15.92 5.30
C GLN A 107 -10.50 -16.57 5.75
N TYR A 108 -9.96 -16.15 6.91
CA TYR A 108 -8.76 -16.76 7.49
C TYR A 108 -9.04 -18.18 7.97
N GLU A 109 -10.16 -18.42 8.62
CA GLU A 109 -10.58 -19.76 9.09
C GLU A 109 -10.70 -20.77 7.95
N GLN A 110 -11.14 -20.34 6.76
CA GLN A 110 -11.25 -21.21 5.60
C GLN A 110 -9.91 -21.58 4.96
N ALA A 111 -8.91 -20.70 5.05
CA ALA A 111 -7.64 -20.85 4.34
C ALA A 111 -6.48 -21.30 5.25
N CYS A 112 -6.70 -21.35 6.57
CA CYS A 112 -5.63 -21.49 7.54
C CYS A 112 -5.81 -22.71 8.44
N ALA A 113 -4.73 -23.49 8.64
CA ALA A 113 -4.72 -24.57 9.62
C ALA A 113 -4.68 -24.06 11.08
N ALA A 114 -4.16 -22.84 11.29
CA ALA A 114 -4.00 -22.23 12.61
C ALA A 114 -4.29 -20.72 12.58
N PRO A 115 -5.57 -20.32 12.38
CA PRO A 115 -5.97 -18.92 12.36
C PRO A 115 -5.88 -18.32 13.77
N HIS A 116 -5.49 -17.05 13.84
CA HIS A 116 -5.52 -16.26 15.07
C HIS A 116 -5.81 -14.80 14.74
N GLY A 117 -6.27 -14.03 15.72
CA GLY A 117 -6.63 -12.63 15.48
C GLY A 117 -6.85 -11.85 16.75
N GLY A 118 -6.67 -10.53 16.65
CA GLY A 118 -7.03 -9.57 17.68
C GLY A 118 -8.52 -9.21 17.62
N ALA A 119 -9.05 -8.69 18.73
CA ALA A 119 -10.39 -8.12 18.74
C ALA A 119 -10.47 -6.85 17.86
N LEU A 120 -11.66 -6.56 17.34
CA LEU A 120 -11.96 -5.30 16.68
C LEU A 120 -11.81 -4.13 17.65
N GLN A 121 -10.87 -3.24 17.34
CA GLN A 121 -10.70 -1.95 17.99
C GLN A 121 -11.49 -0.90 17.22
N ARG A 122 -12.35 -0.13 17.89
CA ARG A 122 -13.13 0.93 17.27
C ARG A 122 -12.53 2.29 17.57
N GLY A 123 -12.74 3.22 16.66
CA GLY A 123 -12.42 4.63 16.83
C GLY A 123 -13.13 5.48 15.81
N GLU A 124 -12.67 6.72 15.66
CA GLU A 124 -13.19 7.65 14.68
C GLU A 124 -12.02 8.31 13.94
N THR A 125 -12.21 8.63 12.66
CA THR A 125 -11.28 9.44 11.89
C THR A 125 -12.10 10.35 10.98
N ASN A 126 -11.89 11.66 11.09
CA ASN A 126 -12.60 12.66 10.27
C ASN A 126 -14.14 12.55 10.39
N GLY A 127 -14.67 12.29 11.59
CA GLY A 127 -16.11 12.14 11.82
C GLY A 127 -16.72 10.82 11.35
N LEU A 128 -15.92 9.85 10.90
CA LEU A 128 -16.38 8.54 10.40
C LEU A 128 -15.90 7.40 11.29
N GLU A 129 -16.77 6.39 11.48
CA GLU A 129 -16.47 5.20 12.28
C GLU A 129 -15.29 4.43 11.66
N THR A 130 -14.32 4.06 12.48
CA THR A 130 -13.15 3.29 12.06
C THR A 130 -12.94 2.04 12.88
N GLY A 131 -12.43 1.02 12.22
CA GLY A 131 -12.08 -0.27 12.82
C GLY A 131 -10.62 -0.58 12.57
N PHE A 132 -9.94 -1.11 13.58
CA PHE A 132 -8.61 -1.70 13.45
C PHE A 132 -8.62 -3.11 14.03
N TRP A 133 -7.99 -4.05 13.33
CA TRP A 133 -7.80 -5.40 13.83
C TRP A 133 -6.58 -6.05 13.17
N THR A 134 -6.16 -7.17 13.74
CA THR A 134 -5.08 -8.00 13.20
C THR A 134 -5.60 -9.41 13.01
N LEU A 135 -5.20 -10.06 11.91
CA LEU A 135 -5.42 -11.48 11.68
C LEU A 135 -4.09 -12.11 11.30
N GLY A 136 -3.91 -13.37 11.65
CA GLY A 136 -2.76 -14.14 11.27
C GLY A 136 -3.12 -15.58 10.98
N CYS A 137 -2.25 -16.20 10.21
CA CYS A 137 -2.34 -17.58 9.82
C CYS A 137 -0.97 -18.22 9.96
N GLY A 138 -0.83 -19.15 10.91
CA GLY A 138 0.45 -19.84 11.11
C GLY A 138 0.89 -20.65 9.90
N HIS A 139 -0.09 -21.20 9.15
CA HIS A 139 0.15 -21.92 7.89
C HIS A 139 -1.07 -21.82 6.98
N ASN A 140 -0.92 -21.11 5.86
CA ASN A 140 -1.92 -20.99 4.81
C ASN A 140 -1.79 -22.18 3.85
N THR A 141 -2.82 -23.01 3.78
CA THR A 141 -2.78 -24.29 3.05
C THR A 141 -2.70 -24.14 1.53
N ARG A 142 -2.94 -22.93 1.01
CA ARG A 142 -2.88 -22.64 -0.43
C ARG A 142 -1.55 -22.06 -0.88
N SER A 143 -0.89 -21.27 -0.03
CA SER A 143 0.36 -20.58 -0.36
C SER A 143 1.59 -21.21 0.30
N ASP A 144 1.40 -22.11 1.27
CA ASP A 144 2.44 -22.73 2.09
C ASP A 144 3.27 -21.72 2.92
N HIS A 145 2.74 -20.52 3.10
CA HIS A 145 3.35 -19.46 3.90
C HIS A 145 2.62 -19.27 5.24
N GLY A 146 3.33 -18.71 6.22
CA GLY A 146 2.68 -17.99 7.30
C GLY A 146 2.20 -16.63 6.79
N GLU A 147 1.12 -16.10 7.34
CA GLU A 147 0.60 -14.77 6.99
C GLU A 147 0.22 -13.98 8.23
N THR A 148 0.44 -12.67 8.22
CA THR A 148 -0.09 -11.75 9.24
C THR A 148 -0.54 -10.49 8.55
N ALA A 149 -1.72 -9.99 8.90
CA ALA A 149 -2.30 -8.81 8.31
C ALA A 149 -2.87 -7.87 9.36
N PHE A 150 -2.60 -6.59 9.16
CA PHE A 150 -3.17 -5.49 9.94
C PHE A 150 -4.15 -4.77 9.04
N PHE A 151 -5.31 -4.40 9.60
CA PHE A 151 -6.41 -3.81 8.87
C PHE A 151 -6.81 -2.49 9.51
N LYS A 152 -7.01 -1.46 8.69
CA LYS A 152 -7.84 -0.30 9.03
C LYS A 152 -9.03 -0.26 8.09
N ALA A 153 -10.23 -0.25 8.66
CA ALA A 153 -11.46 0.01 7.94
C ALA A 153 -12.03 1.39 8.33
N VAL A 154 -12.63 2.07 7.37
CA VAL A 154 -13.48 3.24 7.58
C VAL A 154 -14.84 2.91 7.01
N ARG A 155 -15.88 3.10 7.82
CA ARG A 155 -17.26 3.02 7.38
C ARG A 155 -17.68 4.42 6.96
N GLY A 156 -17.77 4.65 5.65
CA GLY A 156 -18.25 5.91 5.10
C GLY A 156 -19.76 6.04 5.17
N LEU A 157 -20.25 7.14 4.62
CA LEU A 157 -21.66 7.43 4.37
C LEU A 157 -22.18 6.61 3.18
N GLU A 158 -21.36 6.42 2.14
CA GLU A 158 -21.74 5.70 0.92
C GLU A 158 -20.66 4.72 0.41
N GLY A 159 -19.80 4.27 1.33
CA GLY A 159 -18.77 3.30 1.01
C GLY A 159 -18.10 2.63 2.20
N ILE A 160 -17.24 1.67 1.86
CA ILE A 160 -16.34 0.98 2.78
C ILE A 160 -14.93 1.16 2.24
N TYR A 161 -14.02 1.51 3.13
CA TYR A 161 -12.63 1.78 2.79
C TYR A 161 -11.76 0.92 3.67
N LEU A 162 -11.01 0.01 3.07
CA LEU A 162 -10.12 -0.90 3.78
C LEU A 162 -8.69 -0.67 3.31
N VAL A 163 -7.79 -0.40 4.24
CA VAL A 163 -6.36 -0.45 4.00
C VAL A 163 -5.80 -1.59 4.85
N GLN A 164 -5.20 -2.56 4.18
CA GLN A 164 -4.57 -3.71 4.78
C GLN A 164 -3.06 -3.64 4.51
N ARG A 165 -2.24 -3.96 5.51
CA ARG A 165 -0.85 -4.36 5.28
C ARG A 165 -0.70 -5.82 5.68
N ILE A 166 -0.17 -6.64 4.80
CA ILE A 166 -0.01 -8.08 4.99
C ILE A 166 1.42 -8.51 4.69
N TRP A 167 1.93 -9.40 5.54
CA TRP A 167 3.21 -10.06 5.35
C TRP A 167 3.01 -11.54 5.06
N ARG A 168 3.84 -12.09 4.17
CA ARG A 168 4.11 -13.52 4.08
C ARG A 168 5.39 -13.82 4.83
N THR A 169 5.35 -14.85 5.65
CA THR A 169 6.46 -15.30 6.48
C THR A 169 6.71 -16.79 6.23
N ALA A 170 7.79 -17.32 6.81
CA ALA A 170 7.85 -18.76 7.05
C ALA A 170 6.63 -19.19 7.89
N PRO A 171 6.13 -20.44 7.73
CA PRO A 171 5.13 -20.98 8.64
C PRO A 171 5.56 -20.84 10.10
N PHE A 172 4.62 -20.54 10.99
CA PHE A 172 4.91 -20.25 12.39
C PHE A 172 3.83 -20.80 13.32
N ASP A 173 4.22 -21.09 14.55
CA ASP A 173 3.27 -21.36 15.64
C ASP A 173 2.64 -20.04 16.11
N PRO A 174 1.29 -19.89 16.08
CA PRO A 174 0.62 -18.71 16.59
C PRO A 174 1.01 -18.31 18.01
N ALA A 175 1.37 -19.26 18.87
CA ALA A 175 1.82 -18.97 20.23
C ALA A 175 3.19 -18.27 20.28
N SER A 176 4.04 -18.50 19.27
CA SER A 176 5.35 -17.87 19.12
C SER A 176 5.29 -16.56 18.31
N GLY A 177 4.21 -16.37 17.54
CA GLY A 177 3.99 -15.20 16.70
C GLY A 177 4.74 -15.24 15.35
N PRO A 178 4.51 -14.25 14.47
CA PRO A 178 4.93 -14.31 13.06
C PRO A 178 6.40 -13.95 12.82
N GLY A 179 7.18 -13.69 13.87
CA GLY A 179 8.58 -13.25 13.73
C GLY A 179 8.77 -11.86 13.10
N ILE A 180 7.71 -11.06 12.95
CA ILE A 180 7.77 -9.68 12.41
C ILE A 180 8.34 -8.75 13.48
N ASP A 181 9.31 -7.90 13.11
CA ASP A 181 9.92 -6.95 14.02
C ASP A 181 8.89 -5.98 14.64
N ARG A 182 9.08 -5.61 15.92
CA ARG A 182 8.14 -4.71 16.62
C ARG A 182 8.14 -3.30 16.06
N GLY A 183 9.28 -2.83 15.57
CA GLY A 183 9.39 -1.55 14.87
C GLY A 183 8.59 -1.57 13.56
N GLU A 184 8.68 -2.67 12.81
CA GLU A 184 7.90 -2.87 11.59
C GLU A 184 6.39 -2.92 11.85
N GLN A 185 5.95 -3.65 12.87
CA GLN A 185 4.53 -3.66 13.28
C GLN A 185 4.04 -2.26 13.65
N ARG A 186 4.83 -1.48 14.40
CA ARG A 186 4.50 -0.09 14.75
C ARG A 186 4.42 0.80 13.51
N ALA A 187 5.35 0.65 12.57
CA ALA A 187 5.35 1.40 11.32
C ALA A 187 4.10 1.08 10.49
N ALA A 188 3.64 -0.18 10.47
CA ALA A 188 2.39 -0.56 9.81
C ALA A 188 1.17 0.10 10.47
N ILE A 189 1.06 0.09 11.79
CA ILE A 189 -0.02 0.77 12.51
C ILE A 189 -0.04 2.26 12.15
N GLN A 190 1.11 2.92 12.16
CA GLN A 190 1.24 4.33 11.81
C GLN A 190 0.89 4.62 10.35
N LEU A 191 1.28 3.75 9.42
CA LEU A 191 0.92 3.84 8.01
C LEU A 191 -0.60 3.77 7.83
N LEU A 192 -1.22 2.74 8.41
CA LEU A 192 -2.66 2.53 8.29
C LEU A 192 -3.44 3.67 8.95
N ALA A 193 -2.98 4.18 10.11
CA ALA A 193 -3.60 5.30 10.81
C ALA A 193 -3.74 6.56 9.93
N LYS A 194 -2.81 6.79 8.99
CA LYS A 194 -2.83 7.94 8.06
C LYS A 194 -3.87 7.83 6.95
N ALA A 195 -4.51 6.68 6.74
CA ALA A 195 -5.58 6.56 5.77
C ALA A 195 -6.82 7.33 6.26
N VAL A 196 -7.26 8.32 5.49
CA VAL A 196 -8.37 9.22 5.85
C VAL A 196 -9.40 9.24 4.73
N VAL A 197 -10.68 9.06 5.06
CA VAL A 197 -11.77 9.31 4.12
C VAL A 197 -12.26 10.73 4.31
N CYS A 198 -12.48 11.44 3.21
CA CYS A 198 -12.97 12.81 3.20
C CYS A 198 -13.99 13.03 2.09
N VAL A 199 -14.73 14.14 2.16
CA VAL A 199 -15.66 14.61 1.14
C VAL A 199 -15.20 16.01 0.71
N PRO A 200 -14.94 16.25 -0.58
CA PRO A 200 -14.63 17.59 -1.08
C PRO A 200 -15.69 18.61 -0.64
N ASP A 201 -15.25 19.78 -0.22
CA ASP A 201 -16.08 20.90 0.24
C ASP A 201 -16.98 20.61 1.46
N SER A 202 -16.80 19.47 2.14
CA SER A 202 -17.52 19.15 3.37
C SER A 202 -16.86 19.78 4.60
N HIS A 203 -17.65 20.50 5.40
CA HIS A 203 -17.21 20.96 6.72
C HIS A 203 -17.14 19.84 7.77
N ALA A 204 -17.95 18.78 7.61
CA ALA A 204 -18.00 17.67 8.57
C ALA A 204 -16.90 16.62 8.31
N HIS A 205 -16.51 16.46 7.04
CA HIS A 205 -15.51 15.47 6.60
C HIS A 205 -14.48 16.11 5.64
N PRO A 206 -13.80 17.20 6.04
CA PRO A 206 -12.93 17.94 5.14
C PRO A 206 -11.79 17.07 4.60
N CYS A 207 -11.37 17.35 3.37
CA CYS A 207 -10.16 16.77 2.83
C CYS A 207 -8.92 17.52 3.36
N PRO A 208 -7.87 16.79 3.80
CA PRO A 208 -6.60 17.38 4.15
C PRO A 208 -5.86 17.94 2.93
#